data_AF-A0A662EZC1-F1
#
_entry.id   AF-A0A662EZC1-F1
#
_cell.length_a   1.000
_cell.length_b   1.000
_cell.length_c   1.000
_cell.angle_alpha   90.00
_cell.angle_beta   90.00
_cell.angle_gamma   90.00
#
_symmetry.space_group_name_H-M   'P 1'
#
loop_
_entity.id
_entity.type
_entity.pdbx_description
1 polymer ?
#
loop_
_entity_poly.entity_id
_entity_poly.type
_entity_poly.pdbx_seq_one_letter_code
_entity_poly.pdbx_strand_id
1 'polypeptide(L)'
;MQTEKLIRIGNEEYIIKRWKFKEKIELYKRAAKLDRSGRIKELDIGEFMINAIVLGVKEPQLTREDVENMDAAVAERLFNEIIIFNAIPFQQ
;
A
#
# COMPACT_ATOMS: atom_id res chain seq x y z
N MET A 1 -17.50 8.23 -6.44
CA MET A 1 -16.13 8.26 -5.89
C MET A 1 -15.17 7.64 -6.89
N GLN A 2 -14.02 8.26 -7.12
CA GLN A 2 -12.97 7.69 -7.96
C GLN A 2 -12.34 6.47 -7.27
N THR A 3 -12.41 5.30 -7.92
CA THR A 3 -11.92 4.01 -7.39
C THR A 3 -10.49 3.70 -7.80
N GLU A 4 -9.97 4.39 -8.82
CA GLU A 4 -8.65 4.17 -9.41
C GLU A 4 -8.00 5.49 -9.81
N LYS A 5 -6.68 5.59 -9.71
CA LYS A 5 -5.89 6.79 -10.03
C LYS A 5 -4.63 6.40 -10.80
N LEU A 6 -4.39 7.05 -11.94
CA LEU A 6 -3.12 6.96 -12.66
C LEU A 6 -2.07 7.83 -11.94
N ILE A 7 -0.91 7.24 -11.69
CA ILE A 7 0.27 7.89 -11.12
C ILE A 7 1.42 7.73 -12.10
N ARG A 8 2.20 8.80 -12.27
CA ARG A 8 3.42 8.80 -13.08
C ARG A 8 4.62 9.11 -12.20
N ILE A 9 5.61 8.23 -12.20
CA ILE A 9 6.85 8.39 -11.44
C ILE A 9 8.01 8.20 -12.42
N GLY A 10 8.66 9.31 -12.79
CA GLY A 10 9.65 9.27 -13.87
C GLY A 10 9.02 8.81 -15.18
N ASN A 11 9.52 7.71 -15.73
CA ASN A 11 9.04 7.10 -16.98
C ASN A 11 8.06 5.94 -16.74
N GLU A 12 7.73 5.63 -15.48
CA GLU A 12 6.85 4.53 -15.11
C GLU A 12 5.43 5.03 -14.82
N GLU A 13 4.45 4.22 -15.20
CA GLU A 13 3.03 4.48 -14.98
C GLU A 13 2.42 3.38 -14.10
N TYR A 14 1.66 3.79 -13.09
CA TYR A 14 0.96 2.90 -12.18
C TYR A 14 -0.52 3.29 -12.08
N ILE A 15 -1.41 2.33 -12.14
CA ILE A 15 -2.81 2.50 -11.73
C ILE A 15 -2.93 2.01 -10.30
N ILE A 16 -3.22 2.90 -9.36
CA ILE A 16 -3.49 2.56 -7.97
C ILE A 16 -5.00 2.46 -7.72
N LYS A 17 -5.43 1.61 -6.79
CA LYS A 17 -6.85 1.39 -6.46
C LYS A 17 -7.21 1.77 -5.02
N ARG A 18 -8.50 2.05 -4.81
CA ARG A 18 -9.09 2.17 -3.47
C ARG A 18 -9.21 0.80 -2.82
N TRP A 19 -8.77 0.70 -1.58
CA TRP A 19 -8.92 -0.47 -0.74
C TRP A 19 -10.29 -0.53 -0.10
N LYS A 20 -10.89 -1.72 -0.12
CA LYS A 20 -11.96 -2.08 0.79
C LYS A 20 -11.41 -2.10 2.21
N PHE A 21 -12.29 -1.88 3.19
CA PHE A 21 -11.90 -1.90 4.60
C PHE A 21 -11.25 -3.23 5.01
N LYS A 22 -11.72 -4.36 4.46
CA LYS A 22 -11.09 -5.67 4.65
C LYS A 22 -9.63 -5.72 4.16
N GLU A 23 -9.33 -5.14 3.00
CA GLU A 23 -7.95 -5.12 2.46
C GLU A 23 -7.03 -4.28 3.36
N LYS A 24 -7.52 -3.16 3.91
CA LYS A 24 -6.80 -2.38 4.92
C LYS A 24 -6.49 -3.20 6.17
N ILE A 25 -7.45 -3.93 6.69
CA ILE A 25 -7.24 -4.78 7.88
C ILE A 25 -6.18 -5.85 7.61
N GLU A 26 -6.25 -6.51 6.46
CA GLU A 26 -5.28 -7.56 6.09
C GLU A 26 -3.86 -7.00 5.94
N LEU A 27 -3.71 -5.78 5.40
CA LEU A 27 -2.42 -5.07 5.37
C LEU A 27 -1.82 -4.93 6.78
N TYR A 28 -2.59 -4.40 7.74
CA TYR A 28 -2.13 -4.24 9.12
C TYR A 28 -1.81 -5.58 9.78
N LYS A 29 -2.62 -6.62 9.55
CA LYS A 29 -2.36 -7.96 10.11
C LYS A 29 -1.06 -8.59 9.60
N ARG A 30 -0.75 -8.42 8.31
CA ARG A 30 0.49 -8.96 7.73
C ARG A 30 1.74 -8.31 8.30
N ALA A 31 1.66 -7.02 8.63
CA ALA A 31 2.76 -6.26 9.19
C ALA A 31 2.83 -6.30 10.73
N ALA A 32 1.75 -6.67 11.41
CA ALA A 32 1.66 -6.62 12.87
C ALA A 32 1.92 -7.98 13.52
N LYS A 33 2.69 -7.98 14.61
CA LYS A 33 2.70 -9.08 15.58
C LYS A 33 1.70 -8.77 16.69
N LEU A 34 0.73 -9.64 16.85
CA LEU A 34 -0.31 -9.50 17.88
C LEU A 34 0.08 -10.23 19.16
N ASP A 35 -0.31 -9.68 20.31
CA ASP A 35 -0.27 -10.39 21.58
C ASP A 35 -1.47 -11.37 21.72
N ARG A 36 -1.51 -12.12 22.82
CA ARG A 36 -2.60 -13.08 23.11
C ARG A 36 -3.98 -12.43 23.26
N SER A 37 -4.04 -11.11 23.47
CA SER A 37 -5.28 -10.33 23.56
C SER A 37 -5.72 -9.72 22.23
N GLY A 38 -4.95 -9.95 21.15
CA GLY A 38 -5.20 -9.40 19.82
C GLY A 38 -4.75 -7.94 19.65
N ARG A 39 -3.95 -7.39 20.58
CA ARG A 39 -3.38 -6.04 20.46
C ARG A 39 -2.07 -6.07 19.68
N ILE A 40 -1.79 -5.00 18.94
CA ILE A 40 -0.54 -4.84 18.20
C ILE A 40 0.60 -4.66 19.23
N LYS A 41 1.54 -5.60 19.23
CA LYS A 41 2.77 -5.52 20.03
C LYS A 41 3.89 -4.84 19.24
N GLU A 42 4.04 -5.23 17.98
CA GLU A 42 5.06 -4.73 17.06
C GLU A 42 4.41 -4.55 15.69
N LEU A 43 4.84 -3.52 14.96
CA LEU A 43 4.47 -3.28 13.56
C LEU A 43 5.77 -3.17 12.75
N ASP A 44 5.93 -4.07 11.78
CA ASP A 44 7.02 -4.02 10.83
C ASP A 44 6.67 -3.03 9.72
N ILE A 45 7.35 -1.87 9.73
CA ILE A 45 7.10 -0.80 8.76
C ILE A 45 7.53 -1.21 7.35
N GLY A 46 8.59 -2.01 7.22
CA GLY A 46 9.04 -2.50 5.91
C GLY A 46 8.01 -3.43 5.28
N GLU A 47 7.52 -4.41 6.05
CA GLU A 47 6.43 -5.28 5.61
C GLU A 47 5.15 -4.49 5.30
N PHE A 48 4.84 -3.47 6.09
CA PHE A 48 3.69 -2.60 5.83
C PHE A 48 3.83 -1.87 4.48
N MET A 49 4.98 -1.26 4.22
CA MET A 49 5.24 -0.53 2.98
C MET A 49 5.17 -1.45 1.75
N ILE A 50 5.83 -2.61 1.81
CA ILE A 50 5.85 -3.58 0.71
C ILE A 50 4.43 -4.09 0.42
N ASN A 51 3.71 -4.54 1.45
CA ASN A 51 2.36 -5.06 1.26
C ASN A 51 1.38 -3.96 0.81
N ALA A 52 1.59 -2.70 1.21
CA ALA A 52 0.79 -1.58 0.73
C ALA A 52 0.98 -1.35 -0.77
N ILE A 53 2.21 -1.41 -1.27
CA ILE A 53 2.49 -1.26 -2.70
C ILE A 53 1.87 -2.44 -3.49
N VAL A 54 2.14 -3.67 -3.07
CA VAL A 54 1.63 -4.89 -3.73
C VAL A 54 0.10 -4.93 -3.80
N LEU A 55 -0.59 -4.50 -2.72
CA LEU A 55 -2.06 -4.46 -2.70
C LEU A 55 -2.65 -3.20 -3.34
N GLY A 56 -1.90 -2.10 -3.37
CA GLY A 56 -2.35 -0.79 -3.82
C GLY A 56 -2.24 -0.59 -5.32
N VAL A 57 -1.25 -1.20 -5.97
CA VAL A 57 -1.07 -1.16 -7.42
C VAL A 57 -1.96 -2.20 -8.09
N LYS A 58 -2.80 -1.75 -9.00
CA LYS A 58 -3.64 -2.58 -9.87
C LYS A 58 -2.87 -2.96 -11.14
N GLU A 59 -2.23 -1.98 -11.77
CA GLU A 59 -1.46 -2.15 -13.01
C GLU A 59 -0.16 -1.33 -12.98
N PRO A 60 1.00 -1.90 -13.36
CA PRO A 60 1.22 -3.34 -13.55
C PRO A 60 1.01 -4.12 -12.24
N GLN A 61 0.63 -5.39 -12.32
CA GLN A 61 0.53 -6.26 -11.15
C GLN A 61 1.94 -6.47 -10.59
N LEU A 62 2.23 -5.92 -9.42
CA LEU A 62 3.53 -6.06 -8.75
C LEU A 62 3.55 -7.26 -7.80
N THR A 63 4.66 -7.98 -7.80
CA THR A 63 5.01 -8.99 -6.80
C THR A 63 5.82 -8.35 -5.66
N ARG A 64 6.05 -9.12 -4.59
CA ARG A 64 6.95 -8.70 -3.51
C ARG A 64 8.37 -8.46 -4.02
N GLU A 65 8.88 -9.35 -4.86
CA GLU A 65 10.23 -9.28 -5.43
C GLU A 65 10.39 -8.03 -6.29
N ASP A 66 9.37 -7.64 -7.05
CA ASP A 66 9.39 -6.40 -7.84
C ASP A 66 9.58 -5.17 -6.94
N VAL A 67 8.91 -5.13 -5.79
CA VAL A 67 8.99 -4.00 -4.85
C VAL A 67 10.31 -3.98 -4.08
N GLU A 68 10.82 -5.14 -3.68
CA GLU A 68 12.12 -5.24 -2.97
C GLU A 68 13.32 -4.87 -3.85
N ASN A 69 13.20 -5.05 -5.18
CA ASN A 69 14.22 -4.65 -6.16
C ASN A 69 13.94 -3.28 -6.81
N MET A 70 12.85 -2.60 -6.43
CA MET A 70 12.49 -1.28 -6.95
C MET A 70 13.45 -0.21 -6.42
N ASP A 71 13.69 0.83 -7.22
CA ASP A 71 14.38 2.03 -6.74
C ASP A 71 13.65 2.61 -5.52
N ALA A 72 14.40 2.91 -4.46
CA ALA A 72 13.84 3.31 -3.18
C ALA A 72 13.00 4.60 -3.28
N ALA A 73 13.39 5.56 -4.12
CA ALA A 73 12.64 6.80 -4.30
C ALA A 73 11.34 6.58 -5.06
N VAL A 74 11.34 5.64 -6.01
CA VAL A 74 10.11 5.22 -6.72
C VAL A 74 9.16 4.52 -5.75
N ALA A 75 9.65 3.55 -4.97
CA ALA A 75 8.87 2.79 -4.00
C ALA A 75 8.25 3.71 -2.93
N GLU A 76 9.03 4.64 -2.36
CA GLU A 76 8.54 5.59 -1.36
C GLU A 76 7.47 6.53 -1.93
N ARG A 77 7.69 7.08 -3.13
CA ARG A 77 6.70 7.95 -3.78
C ARG A 77 5.41 7.19 -4.09
N LEU A 78 5.52 5.97 -4.60
CA LEU A 78 4.38 5.11 -4.92
C LEU A 78 3.59 4.76 -3.66
N PHE A 79 4.27 4.37 -2.58
CA PHE A 79 3.67 4.14 -1.27
C PHE A 79 2.89 5.36 -0.79
N ASN A 80 3.50 6.55 -0.81
CA ASN A 80 2.85 7.78 -0.36
C ASN A 80 1.58 8.11 -1.15
N GLU A 81 1.62 7.97 -2.49
CA GLU A 81 0.44 8.15 -3.35
C GLU A 81 -0.68 7.16 -3.01
N ILE A 82 -0.33 5.89 -2.75
CA ILE A 82 -1.29 4.84 -2.35
C ILE A 82 -1.93 5.20 -1.00
N ILE A 83 -1.14 5.59 0.00
CA ILE A 83 -1.65 5.92 1.33
C ILE A 83 -2.54 7.17 1.26
N ILE A 84 -2.11 8.23 0.59
CA ILE A 84 -2.91 9.45 0.42
C ILE A 84 -4.22 9.12 -0.30
N PHE A 85 -4.15 8.42 -1.43
CA PHE A 85 -5.34 8.02 -2.17
C PHE A 85 -6.27 7.18 -1.31
N ASN A 86 -5.76 6.32 -0.43
CA ASN A 86 -6.57 5.50 0.46
C ASN A 86 -6.97 6.18 1.78
N ALA A 87 -6.35 7.31 2.14
CA ALA A 87 -6.62 8.07 3.35
C ALA A 87 -7.70 9.13 3.15
N ILE A 88 -7.93 9.61 1.90
CA ILE A 88 -8.93 10.66 1.62
C ILE A 88 -10.26 10.27 2.29
N PRO A 89 -10.70 11.05 3.30
CA PRO A 89 -11.96 10.81 3.98
C PRO A 89 -13.08 11.10 3.00
N PHE A 90 -14.19 10.41 3.20
CA PHE A 90 -15.51 10.76 2.69
C PHE A 90 -15.60 12.29 2.57
N GLN A 91 -15.84 12.81 1.36
CA GLN A 91 -16.29 14.19 1.23
C GLN A 91 -17.50 14.34 2.16
N GLN A 92 -17.39 15.26 3.13
CA GLN A 92 -18.54 15.77 3.86
C GLN A 92 -19.47 16.47 2.87
#